data_AF-A0A7S1W0P9-F1
#
_entry.id   AF-A0A7S1W0P9-F1
#
_cell.length_a   1.000
_cell.length_b   1.000
_cell.length_c   1.000
_cell.angle_alpha   90.00
_cell.angle_beta   90.00
_cell.angle_gamma   90.00
#
_symmetry.space_group_name_H-M   'P 1'
#
loop_
_entity.id
_entity.type
_entity.pdbx_description
1 polymer ?
#
loop_
_entity_poly.entity_id
_entity_poly.type
_entity_poly.pdbx_seq_one_letter_code
_entity_poly.pdbx_strand_id
1 'polypeptide(L)'
;RYQQHVDGHDAKFRCLSTLLYFNEGWQPGDGGENRLFEAGAYNTQVKADTAPLANRLLLFWAGDDCPHEVLPAWKDRYAATVWYSDADLLVGDMLGHPLGMKERLAEDHMKVVGHPQTAFPV
;
A
#
# COMPACT_ATOMS: atom_id res chain seq x y z
N ARG A 1 -17.06 -7.64 7.95
CA ARG A 1 -15.82 -6.84 8.09
C ARG A 1 -14.66 -7.66 7.55
N TYR A 2 -13.67 -7.00 6.95
CA TYR A 2 -12.40 -7.62 6.57
C TYR A 2 -11.33 -7.02 7.48
N GLN A 3 -10.53 -7.86 8.14
CA GLN A 3 -9.63 -7.43 9.21
C GLN A 3 -8.49 -6.56 8.66
N GLN A 4 -7.87 -5.76 9.53
CA GLN A 4 -6.69 -4.99 9.19
C GLN A 4 -5.58 -5.89 8.63
N HIS A 5 -5.02 -5.49 7.50
CA HIS A 5 -3.96 -6.21 6.79
C HIS A 5 -3.19 -5.27 5.85
N VAL A 6 -2.15 -5.81 5.23
CA VAL A 6 -1.35 -5.17 4.18
C VAL A 6 -1.40 -6.09 2.96
N ASP A 7 -1.75 -5.56 1.78
CA ASP A 7 -2.00 -6.37 0.57
C ASP A 7 -0.73 -7.06 0.03
N GLY A 8 0.44 -6.45 0.24
CA GLY A 8 1.73 -6.94 -0.20
C GLY A 8 2.36 -7.99 0.72
N HIS A 9 1.81 -8.22 1.92
CA HIS A 9 2.41 -9.17 2.88
C HIS A 9 2.41 -10.61 2.34
N ASP A 10 1.34 -11.02 1.68
CA ASP A 10 1.19 -12.39 1.15
C ASP A 10 1.59 -12.52 -0.33
N ALA A 11 1.90 -11.39 -0.99
CA ALA A 11 2.29 -11.35 -2.39
C ALA A 11 3.33 -10.24 -2.62
N LYS A 12 4.60 -10.61 -2.44
CA LYS A 12 5.78 -9.71 -2.36
C LYS A 12 5.95 -8.74 -3.52
N PHE A 13 5.29 -8.99 -4.65
CA PHE A 13 5.47 -8.21 -5.87
C PHE A 13 4.32 -7.24 -6.13
N ARG A 14 3.20 -7.31 -5.38
CA ARG A 14 2.11 -6.34 -5.52
C ARG A 14 2.61 -4.98 -5.06
N CYS A 15 2.50 -3.98 -5.91
CA CYS A 15 2.89 -2.60 -5.61
C CYS A 15 1.68 -1.69 -5.43
N LEU A 16 0.60 -1.90 -6.18
CA LEU A 16 -0.57 -1.01 -6.17
C LEU A 16 -1.87 -1.81 -6.05
N SER A 17 -2.70 -1.44 -5.08
CA SER A 17 -4.06 -1.93 -4.93
C SER A 17 -5.04 -0.97 -5.57
N THR A 18 -5.93 -1.52 -6.40
CA THR A 18 -6.94 -0.75 -7.14
C THR A 18 -8.32 -1.32 -6.89
N LEU A 19 -9.23 -0.52 -6.34
CA LEU A 19 -10.61 -0.92 -6.07
C LEU A 19 -11.58 -0.01 -6.83
N LEU A 20 -12.47 -0.60 -7.63
CA LEU A 20 -13.60 0.10 -8.24
C LEU A 20 -14.89 -0.33 -7.53
N TYR A 21 -15.66 0.66 -7.05
CA TYR A 21 -16.90 0.44 -6.31
C TYR A 21 -18.15 0.59 -7.19
N PHE A 22 -19.17 -0.23 -6.93
CA PHE A 22 -20.41 -0.30 -7.72
C PHE A 22 -21.68 -0.10 -6.87
N ASN A 23 -21.58 0.64 -5.76
CA ASN A 23 -22.67 0.72 -4.77
C ASN A 23 -23.46 2.02 -4.94
N GLU A 24 -24.52 1.97 -5.74
CA GLU A 24 -25.39 3.12 -5.97
C GLU A 24 -26.18 3.47 -4.70
N GLY A 25 -26.41 4.77 -4.48
CA GLY A 25 -27.22 5.25 -3.38
C GLY A 25 -26.62 5.04 -1.98
N TRP A 26 -25.34 4.71 -1.85
CA TRP A 26 -24.67 4.53 -0.54
C TRP A 26 -24.80 5.79 0.34
N GLN A 27 -25.22 5.63 1.58
CA GLN A 27 -25.44 6.72 2.54
C GLN A 27 -24.55 6.57 3.80
N PRO A 28 -24.32 7.67 4.55
CA PRO A 28 -23.74 7.59 5.87
C PRO A 28 -24.50 6.61 6.76
N GLY A 29 -23.78 5.69 7.42
CA GLY A 29 -24.36 4.65 8.27
C GLY A 29 -24.55 3.28 7.60
N ASP A 30 -24.46 3.19 6.27
CA ASP A 30 -24.48 1.90 5.55
C ASP A 30 -23.19 1.08 5.81
N GLY A 31 -22.14 1.74 6.30
CA GLY A 31 -20.86 1.14 6.66
C GLY A 31 -20.02 0.81 5.42
N GLY A 32 -19.20 -0.24 5.53
CA GLY A 32 -18.42 -0.79 4.42
C GLY A 32 -17.29 0.09 3.91
N GLU A 33 -16.93 1.14 4.64
CA GLU A 33 -15.80 1.99 4.32
C GLU A 33 -14.51 1.17 4.27
N ASN A 34 -13.64 1.51 3.31
CA ASN A 34 -12.24 1.10 3.36
C ASN A 34 -11.51 2.08 4.28
N ARG A 35 -11.02 1.57 5.41
CA ARG A 35 -10.26 2.33 6.40
C ARG A 35 -8.78 2.12 6.17
N LEU A 36 -8.08 3.19 5.84
CA LEU A 36 -6.62 3.25 5.76
C LEU A 36 -6.05 3.74 7.10
N PHE A 37 -4.98 3.09 7.54
CA PHE A 37 -4.20 3.52 8.69
C PHE A 37 -2.94 4.26 8.26
N GLU A 38 -2.32 4.99 9.18
CA GLU A 38 -0.98 5.53 8.98
C GLU A 38 0.05 4.39 8.82
N ALA A 39 1.23 4.71 8.27
CA ALA A 39 2.25 3.72 7.95
C ALA A 39 2.66 2.85 9.16
N GLY A 40 2.99 1.60 8.88
CA GLY A 40 3.38 0.57 9.84
C GLY A 40 2.34 -0.54 9.95
N ALA A 41 2.73 -1.78 9.71
CA ALA A 41 1.82 -2.93 9.51
C ALA A 41 0.72 -3.13 10.57
N TYR A 42 0.95 -2.71 11.82
CA TYR A 42 0.02 -2.83 12.95
C TYR A 42 -0.43 -1.48 13.53
N ASN A 43 -0.24 -0.39 12.78
CA ASN A 43 -0.63 0.93 13.21
C ASN A 43 -2.17 1.03 13.26
N THR A 44 -2.70 1.63 14.32
CA THR A 44 -4.15 1.78 14.54
C THR A 44 -4.61 3.23 14.37
N GLN A 45 -3.70 4.17 14.10
CA GLN A 45 -4.04 5.55 13.80
C GLN A 45 -4.70 5.63 12.43
N VAL A 46 -5.97 6.06 12.40
CA VAL A 46 -6.74 6.18 11.17
C VAL A 46 -6.22 7.35 10.33
N LYS A 47 -5.88 7.07 9.07
CA LYS A 47 -5.48 8.04 8.07
C LYS A 47 -6.68 8.53 7.26
N ALA A 48 -7.55 7.62 6.83
CA ALA A 48 -8.75 7.95 6.07
C ALA A 48 -9.79 6.83 6.09
N ASP A 49 -11.07 7.21 6.09
CA ASP A 49 -12.19 6.31 5.80
C ASP A 49 -12.79 6.67 4.45
N THR A 50 -12.81 5.71 3.51
CA THR A 50 -13.32 5.91 2.16
C THR A 50 -14.61 5.13 1.95
N ALA A 51 -15.73 5.85 1.83
CA ALA A 51 -17.02 5.24 1.49
C ALA A 51 -16.98 4.56 0.11
N PRO A 52 -17.60 3.37 -0.06
CA PRO A 52 -17.55 2.58 -1.28
C PRO A 52 -18.59 3.06 -2.32
N LEU A 53 -18.61 4.34 -2.66
CA LEU A 53 -19.62 4.91 -3.57
C LEU A 53 -19.50 4.35 -5.00
N ALA A 54 -20.62 4.15 -5.71
CA ALA A 54 -20.59 3.79 -7.13
C ALA A 54 -19.70 4.73 -7.95
N ASN A 55 -18.97 4.15 -8.92
CA ASN A 55 -18.05 4.84 -9.81
C ASN A 55 -16.86 5.55 -9.10
N ARG A 56 -16.56 5.15 -7.86
CA ARG A 56 -15.34 5.56 -7.16
C ARG A 56 -14.22 4.56 -7.40
N LEU A 57 -13.12 5.06 -7.94
CA LEU A 57 -11.83 4.36 -7.99
C LEU A 57 -10.99 4.75 -6.77
N LEU A 58 -10.56 3.76 -5.99
CA LEU A 58 -9.63 3.92 -4.88
C LEU A 58 -8.30 3.25 -5.23
N LEU A 59 -7.21 3.99 -5.06
CA LEU A 59 -5.84 3.55 -5.30
C LEU A 59 -5.02 3.77 -4.02
N PHE A 60 -4.26 2.77 -3.61
CA PHE A 60 -3.25 2.91 -2.56
C PHE A 60 -2.12 1.89 -2.75
N TRP A 61 -0.95 2.19 -2.20
CA TRP A 61 0.20 1.30 -2.26
C TRP A 61 -0.09 0.00 -1.51
N ALA A 62 0.33 -1.14 -2.07
CA ALA A 62 0.08 -2.44 -1.44
C ALA A 62 1.02 -2.73 -0.24
N GLY A 63 2.02 -1.87 0.00
CA GLY A 63 3.03 -2.02 1.05
C GLY A 63 2.56 -1.67 2.46
N ASP A 64 3.47 -1.77 3.42
CA ASP A 64 3.25 -1.52 4.85
C ASP A 64 2.99 -0.05 5.20
N ASP A 65 3.13 0.85 4.22
CA ASP A 65 2.71 2.25 4.29
C ASP A 65 1.18 2.43 4.24
N CYS A 66 0.42 1.41 3.83
CA CYS A 66 -1.04 1.47 3.71
C CYS A 66 -1.72 0.23 4.35
N PRO A 67 -1.55 -0.02 5.66
CA PRO A 67 -2.37 -0.99 6.36
C PRO A 67 -3.83 -0.56 6.26
N HIS A 68 -4.74 -1.50 6.04
CA HIS A 68 -6.14 -1.16 5.86
C HIS A 68 -7.09 -2.27 6.26
N GLU A 69 -8.33 -1.90 6.56
CA GLU A 69 -9.43 -2.82 6.85
C GLU A 69 -10.69 -2.41 6.08
N VAL A 70 -11.67 -3.32 6.02
CA VAL A 70 -13.02 -3.00 5.53
C VAL A 70 -13.97 -3.08 6.71
N LEU A 71 -14.54 -1.93 7.07
CA LEU A 71 -15.50 -1.81 8.16
C LEU A 71 -16.75 -2.69 7.91
N PRO A 72 -17.52 -3.07 8.95
CA PRO A 72 -18.78 -3.76 8.76
C PRO A 72 -19.68 -3.02 7.76
N ALA A 73 -20.27 -3.75 6.81
CA ALA A 73 -21.27 -3.23 5.88
C ALA A 73 -22.63 -3.80 6.27
N TRP A 74 -23.67 -2.98 6.20
CA TRP A 74 -25.04 -3.35 6.57
C TRP A 74 -25.98 -3.51 5.36
N LYS A 75 -25.39 -3.46 4.16
CA LYS A 75 -26.02 -3.71 2.85
C LYS A 75 -25.01 -4.44 1.95
N ASP A 76 -25.49 -4.99 0.84
CA ASP A 76 -24.63 -5.63 -0.15
C ASP A 76 -23.59 -4.64 -0.69
N ARG A 77 -22.31 -5.05 -0.64
CA ARG A 77 -21.16 -4.23 -1.00
C ARG A 77 -20.38 -4.88 -2.13
N TYR A 78 -20.42 -4.27 -3.30
CA TYR A 78 -19.75 -4.68 -4.52
C TYR A 78 -18.50 -3.84 -4.77
N ALA A 79 -17.40 -4.52 -5.05
CA ALA A 79 -16.15 -3.94 -5.49
C ALA A 79 -15.43 -4.90 -6.44
N ALA A 80 -14.71 -4.37 -7.43
CA ALA A 80 -13.73 -5.12 -8.21
C ALA A 80 -12.34 -4.66 -7.79
N THR A 81 -11.46 -5.61 -7.48
CA THR A 81 -10.08 -5.34 -7.07
C THR A 81 -9.12 -5.84 -8.14
N VAL A 82 -8.17 -4.99 -8.53
CA VAL A 82 -7.02 -5.31 -9.38
C VAL A 82 -5.76 -4.94 -8.62
N TRP A 83 -4.76 -5.82 -8.64
CA TRP A 83 -3.44 -5.52 -8.12
C TRP A 83 -2.44 -5.43 -9.27
N TYR A 84 -1.63 -4.39 -9.25
CA TYR A 84 -0.48 -4.27 -10.14
C TYR A 84 0.75 -4.77 -9.40
N SER A 85 1.59 -5.51 -10.12
CA SER A 85 2.86 -6.01 -9.59
C SER A 85 4.03 -5.33 -10.27
N ASP A 86 5.11 -5.15 -9.53
CA ASP A 86 6.39 -4.75 -10.09
C ASP A 86 6.92 -5.88 -10.98
N ALA A 87 7.10 -5.58 -12.28
CA ALA A 87 7.50 -6.56 -13.27
C ALA A 87 8.94 -7.04 -13.06
N ASP A 88 9.85 -6.15 -12.65
CA ASP A 88 11.27 -6.50 -12.47
C ASP A 88 11.44 -7.40 -11.25
N LEU A 89 10.72 -7.11 -10.15
CA LEU A 89 10.70 -7.98 -8.97
C LEU A 89 10.05 -9.34 -9.28
N LEU A 90 8.92 -9.34 -9.99
CA LEU A 90 8.20 -10.56 -10.36
C LEU A 90 9.04 -11.46 -11.30
N VAL A 91 9.64 -10.88 -12.34
CA VAL A 91 10.46 -11.59 -13.32
C VAL A 91 11.79 -12.04 -12.71
N GLY A 92 12.39 -11.22 -11.85
CA GLY A 92 13.61 -11.56 -11.10
C GLY A 92 13.42 -12.80 -10.23
N ASP A 93 12.29 -12.90 -9.51
CA ASP A 93 11.95 -14.07 -8.71
C ASP A 93 11.65 -15.30 -9.58
N MET A 94 10.85 -15.13 -10.65
CA MET A 94 10.44 -16.24 -11.53
C MET A 94 11.61 -16.86 -12.31
N LEU A 95 12.54 -16.04 -12.82
CA LEU A 95 13.66 -16.50 -13.65
C LEU A 95 14.90 -16.90 -12.84
N GLY A 96 14.85 -16.81 -11.50
CA GLY A 96 15.98 -17.16 -10.62
C GLY A 96 17.24 -16.33 -10.90
N HIS A 97 17.10 -15.16 -11.51
CA HIS A 97 18.23 -14.36 -11.95
C HIS A 97 18.60 -13.35 -10.86
N PRO A 98 19.90 -13.19 -10.51
CA PRO A 98 20.33 -12.18 -9.57
C PRO A 98 20.36 -10.81 -10.27
N LEU A 99 19.20 -10.29 -10.65
CA LEU A 99 19.02 -8.88 -11.02
C LEU A 99 18.85 -8.04 -9.75
N GLY A 100 19.78 -8.22 -8.79
CA GLY A 100 19.81 -7.50 -7.52
C GLY A 100 21.09 -6.69 -7.31
N MET A 101 22.00 -6.63 -8.30
CA MET A 101 23.34 -6.05 -8.11
C MET A 101 23.60 -4.72 -8.84
N LYS A 102 22.68 -4.19 -9.66
CA LYS A 102 22.94 -2.92 -10.35
C LYS A 102 22.34 -1.67 -9.70
N GLU A 103 21.30 -1.79 -8.87
CA GLU A 103 20.64 -0.62 -8.28
C GLU A 103 20.85 -0.47 -6.77
N ARG A 104 21.17 -1.54 -6.03
CA ARG A 104 21.63 -1.40 -4.63
C ARG A 104 22.97 -0.67 -4.50
N LEU A 105 23.80 -0.67 -5.55
CA LEU A 105 25.00 0.16 -5.59
C LEU A 105 24.70 1.65 -5.85
N ALA A 106 23.54 2.01 -6.41
CA ALA A 106 23.19 3.43 -6.58
C ALA A 106 22.69 4.06 -5.27
N GLU A 107 21.96 3.30 -4.46
CA GLU A 107 21.46 3.80 -3.16
C GLU A 107 22.52 3.75 -2.05
N ASP A 108 23.42 2.75 -2.05
CA ASP A 108 24.55 2.72 -1.09
C ASP A 108 25.60 3.81 -1.40
N HIS A 109 25.75 4.23 -2.66
CA HIS A 109 26.62 5.38 -3.00
C HIS A 109 26.03 6.74 -2.59
N MET A 110 24.72 6.86 -2.37
CA MET A 110 24.08 8.10 -1.90
C MET A 110 23.99 8.20 -0.36
N LYS A 111 24.48 7.20 0.39
CA LYS A 111 24.63 7.27 1.85
C LYS A 111 26.07 7.43 2.34
N VAL A 112 27.07 7.42 1.46
CA VAL A 112 28.50 7.51 1.83
C VAL A 112 29.10 8.92 1.68
N VAL A 113 28.37 9.89 1.09
CA VAL A 113 28.87 11.27 0.97
C VAL A 113 27.96 12.23 1.75
N GLY A 114 28.22 12.37 3.05
CA GLY A 114 27.42 13.24 3.91
C GLY A 114 27.83 13.31 5.38
N HIS A 115 29.13 13.41 5.66
CA HIS A 115 29.61 13.95 6.94
C HIS A 115 30.64 15.04 6.64
N PRO A 116 30.32 16.33 6.81
CA PRO A 116 31.35 17.33 7.02
C PRO A 116 31.77 17.27 8.49
N GLN A 117 32.93 16.65 8.76
CA GLN A 117 33.75 17.04 9.89
C GLN A 117 34.45 18.36 9.53
N THR A 118 34.04 19.46 10.15
CA THR A 118 34.88 20.63 10.41
C THR A 118 34.42 21.23 11.74
N ALA A 119 35.10 20.92 12.84
CA ALA A 119 36.14 21.77 13.44
C ALA A 119 35.54 22.95 14.23
N PHE A 120 35.53 22.81 15.56
CA PHE A 120 35.47 23.94 16.47
C PHE A 120 36.83 24.63 16.50
N PRO A 121 36.89 25.97 16.44
CA PRO A 121 37.98 26.69 17.08
C PRO A 121 37.47 27.60 18.21
N VAL A 122 38.20 27.46 19.34
CA VAL A 122 38.34 28.29 20.55
C VAL A 122 37.10 28.65 21.37
#